data_AF-Q32LE0-F1
#
_entry.id   AF-Q32LE0-F1
#
_cell.length_a   1.000
_cell.length_b   1.000
_cell.length_c   1.000
_cell.angle_alpha   90.00
_cell.angle_beta   90.00
_cell.angle_gamma   90.00
#
_symmetry.space_group_name_H-M   'P 1'
#
loop_
_entity.id
_entity.type
_entity.pdbx_description
1 polymer ?
#
loop_
_entity_poly.entity_id
_entity_poly.type
_entity_poly.pdbx_seq_one_letter_code
_entity_poly.pdbx_strand_id
1 'polypeptide(L)'
;MEEVEWTPRQPRAEDLRVGLISWAGSYLTYEPFKNTVTATAKGLGRRQTWEILVSNEHETQAVVRLRSLQGLYLLCEADGSLCYGRPRTSHHGCFLIRFHRNGQWTLQCIISGRYLESDGEDVFCTSRVLSAYHMWTPRPALHVHVILFSPLNHCYARADPTMGRVWVDAPIPCLEECGFLLHFQDGCYHLETSAHTFLSHLDRLVSQPSTQTAFHMQVRPGGLVALSDGEGGMLYPQGTRLLLSLGSNPHGGEEWFILQRCPTWVSLTSKARKFLSVIYDVEVCAASEHISPMSLFQFECDNETPTLQLRSANGCYLAQMFYRLTFTFMSMIHFETILESRPKFISLHMDTAQTGEVGELISQHVFQKSI
;
A
#
# COMPACT_ATOMS: atom_id res chain seq x y z
N MET A 1 -13.99 25.84 14.39
CA MET A 1 -12.88 25.29 13.60
C MET A 1 -13.20 23.81 13.49
N GLU A 2 -13.99 23.45 12.49
CA GLU A 2 -14.28 22.04 12.22
C GLU A 2 -12.96 21.42 11.76
N GLU A 3 -12.53 20.35 12.44
CA GLU A 3 -11.42 19.53 11.96
C GLU A 3 -11.80 19.03 10.57
N VAL A 4 -11.06 19.49 9.56
CA VAL A 4 -11.19 18.96 8.20
C VAL A 4 -10.75 17.50 8.26
N GLU A 5 -11.73 16.60 8.31
CA GLU A 5 -11.52 15.17 8.39
C GLU A 5 -10.89 14.71 7.07
N TRP A 6 -9.57 14.55 7.07
CA TRP A 6 -8.87 13.97 5.94
C TRP A 6 -9.35 12.53 5.80
N THR A 7 -10.18 12.26 4.80
CA THR A 7 -10.70 10.91 4.57
C THR A 7 -9.59 10.03 4.01
N PRO A 8 -9.11 9.02 4.76
CA PRO A 8 -8.15 8.07 4.25
C PRO A 8 -8.76 7.39 3.03
N ARG A 9 -8.00 7.34 1.93
CA ARG A 9 -8.47 6.56 0.78
C ARG A 9 -8.60 5.11 1.21
N GLN A 10 -9.72 4.51 0.87
CA GLN A 10 -9.80 3.05 0.94
C GLN A 10 -8.66 2.48 0.08
N PRO A 11 -7.98 1.42 0.55
CA PRO A 11 -6.95 0.77 -0.23
C PRO A 11 -7.51 0.40 -1.60
N ARG A 12 -6.73 0.66 -2.66
CA ARG A 12 -7.20 0.37 -4.01
C ARG A 12 -7.30 -1.15 -4.15
N ALA A 13 -8.18 -1.63 -5.03
CA ALA A 13 -8.32 -3.08 -5.26
C ALA A 13 -6.97 -3.75 -5.65
N GLU A 14 -6.05 -3.00 -6.24
CA GLU A 14 -4.70 -3.43 -6.56
C GLU A 14 -3.79 -3.64 -5.33
N ASP A 15 -3.97 -2.86 -4.27
CA ASP A 15 -3.20 -2.95 -3.02
C ASP A 15 -3.62 -4.18 -2.18
N LEU A 16 -4.81 -4.72 -2.47
CA LEU A 16 -5.38 -5.89 -1.78
C LEU A 16 -4.96 -7.23 -2.39
N ARG A 17 -4.19 -7.19 -3.48
CA ARG A 17 -3.73 -8.39 -4.18
C ARG A 17 -2.66 -9.11 -3.36
N VAL A 18 -2.59 -10.42 -3.53
CA VAL A 18 -1.59 -11.26 -2.85
C VAL A 18 -0.93 -12.25 -3.80
N GLY A 19 0.29 -12.63 -3.48
CA GLY A 19 0.87 -13.91 -3.89
C GLY A 19 0.67 -14.95 -2.79
N LEU A 20 0.55 -16.22 -3.16
CA LEU A 20 0.51 -17.34 -2.22
C LEU A 20 1.77 -18.18 -2.40
N ILE A 21 2.58 -18.25 -1.34
CA ILE A 21 3.86 -18.98 -1.33
C ILE A 21 3.60 -20.36 -0.71
N SER A 22 3.95 -21.42 -1.43
CA SER A 22 3.89 -22.80 -0.94
C SER A 22 4.91 -23.05 0.17
N TRP A 23 4.78 -24.18 0.85
CA TRP A 23 5.80 -24.66 1.81
C TRP A 23 7.21 -24.78 1.20
N ALA A 24 7.32 -24.98 -0.13
CA ALA A 24 8.58 -25.08 -0.86
C ALA A 24 9.16 -23.70 -1.27
N GLY A 25 8.55 -22.60 -0.83
CA GLY A 25 9.00 -21.24 -1.12
C GLY A 25 8.72 -20.78 -2.55
N SER A 26 7.75 -21.39 -3.23
CA SER A 26 7.37 -21.08 -4.61
C SER A 26 5.94 -20.56 -4.70
N TYR A 27 5.66 -19.68 -5.66
CA TYR A 27 4.37 -19.00 -5.78
C TYR A 27 3.35 -19.79 -6.59
N LEU A 28 2.12 -19.85 -6.08
CA LEU A 28 0.95 -20.27 -6.85
C LEU A 28 0.83 -19.42 -8.12
N THR A 29 0.94 -20.09 -9.26
CA THR A 29 1.04 -19.48 -10.58
C THR A 29 -0.07 -20.00 -11.47
N TYR A 30 -0.81 -19.12 -12.15
CA TYR A 30 -1.71 -19.55 -13.23
C TYR A 30 -0.98 -19.59 -14.57
N GLU A 31 -1.29 -20.60 -15.38
CA GLU A 31 -0.69 -20.81 -16.70
C GLU A 31 -1.73 -20.63 -17.82
N PRO A 32 -1.79 -19.43 -18.47
CA PRO A 32 -2.85 -19.09 -19.41
C PRO A 32 -3.00 -20.05 -20.60
N PHE A 33 -1.88 -20.59 -21.08
CA PHE A 33 -1.86 -21.44 -22.27
C PHE A 33 -2.20 -22.90 -21.99
N LYS A 34 -2.03 -23.35 -20.74
CA LYS A 34 -2.28 -24.74 -20.32
C LYS A 34 -3.59 -24.90 -19.57
N ASN A 35 -4.21 -23.78 -19.15
CA ASN A 35 -5.41 -23.78 -18.32
C ASN A 35 -5.22 -24.49 -16.96
N THR A 36 -3.97 -24.54 -16.49
CA THR A 36 -3.56 -25.20 -15.25
C THR A 36 -2.96 -24.19 -14.26
N VAL A 37 -2.66 -24.65 -13.07
CA VAL A 37 -1.91 -23.91 -12.05
C VAL A 37 -0.71 -24.73 -11.59
N THR A 38 0.35 -24.05 -11.20
CA THR A 38 1.63 -24.63 -10.76
C THR A 38 2.18 -23.85 -9.57
N ALA A 39 3.23 -24.37 -8.93
CA ALA A 39 3.95 -23.67 -7.87
C ALA A 39 5.47 -23.79 -8.08
N THR A 40 5.98 -23.29 -9.20
CA THR A 40 7.43 -23.36 -9.52
C THR A 40 8.12 -22.00 -9.47
N ALA A 41 7.38 -20.90 -9.60
CA ALA A 41 7.94 -19.55 -9.65
C ALA A 41 8.54 -19.13 -8.30
N LYS A 42 9.74 -18.54 -8.30
CA LYS A 42 10.40 -18.02 -7.07
C LYS A 42 10.15 -16.53 -6.81
N GLY A 43 9.61 -15.80 -7.79
CA GLY A 43 9.32 -14.37 -7.69
C GLY A 43 7.84 -14.06 -7.85
N LEU A 44 7.39 -12.97 -7.23
CA LEU A 44 6.04 -12.46 -7.37
C LEU A 44 5.95 -11.56 -8.62
N GLY A 45 5.28 -12.04 -9.66
CA GLY A 45 4.94 -11.27 -10.85
C GLY A 45 3.45 -11.41 -11.20
N ARG A 46 3.05 -10.90 -12.39
CA ARG A 46 1.63 -10.85 -12.79
C ARG A 46 0.91 -12.20 -12.75
N ARG A 47 1.60 -13.31 -13.06
CA ARG A 47 1.02 -14.67 -13.05
C ARG A 47 0.92 -15.28 -11.66
N GLN A 48 1.62 -14.70 -10.68
CA GLN A 48 1.65 -15.11 -9.28
C GLN A 48 0.71 -14.24 -8.41
N THR A 49 0.13 -13.20 -9.01
CA THR A 49 -0.74 -12.25 -8.33
C THR A 49 -2.20 -12.68 -8.44
N TRP A 50 -2.85 -12.76 -7.29
CA TRP A 50 -4.25 -13.14 -7.14
C TRP A 50 -5.02 -12.06 -6.39
N GLU A 51 -6.23 -11.80 -6.85
CA GLU A 51 -7.25 -11.01 -6.17
C GLU A 51 -8.10 -11.95 -5.33
N ILE A 52 -8.18 -11.67 -4.03
CA ILE A 52 -8.96 -12.46 -3.07
C ILE A 52 -10.35 -11.84 -2.94
N LEU A 53 -11.35 -12.48 -3.54
CA LEU A 53 -12.73 -12.03 -3.48
C LEU A 53 -13.42 -12.65 -2.28
N VAL A 54 -13.65 -11.84 -1.25
CA VAL A 54 -14.26 -12.26 0.02
C VAL A 54 -15.79 -12.30 -0.11
N SER A 55 -16.41 -13.40 0.31
CA SER A 55 -17.87 -13.52 0.38
C SER A 55 -18.39 -13.52 1.82
N ASN A 56 -17.59 -14.02 2.77
CA ASN A 56 -17.92 -14.06 4.18
C ASN A 56 -16.61 -14.15 4.98
N GLU A 57 -16.41 -13.31 5.98
CA GLU A 57 -15.20 -13.27 6.80
C GLU A 57 -15.56 -13.30 8.28
N HIS A 58 -14.78 -14.08 9.03
CA HIS A 58 -14.83 -14.25 10.48
C HIS A 58 -13.42 -14.13 11.04
N GLU A 59 -13.31 -14.02 12.37
CA GLU A 59 -12.02 -13.85 13.06
C GLU A 59 -10.97 -14.92 12.77
N THR A 60 -11.36 -16.14 12.38
CA THR A 60 -10.40 -17.25 12.15
C THR A 60 -10.48 -17.85 10.74
N GLN A 61 -11.43 -17.40 9.92
CA GLN A 61 -11.64 -17.98 8.60
C GLN A 61 -12.39 -17.03 7.66
N ALA A 62 -12.21 -17.23 6.36
CA ALA A 62 -12.95 -16.51 5.33
C ALA A 62 -13.30 -17.40 4.13
N VAL A 63 -14.49 -17.21 3.58
CA VAL A 63 -14.89 -17.82 2.30
C VAL A 63 -14.49 -16.88 1.17
N VAL A 64 -13.69 -17.39 0.25
CA VAL A 64 -13.11 -16.61 -0.83
C VAL A 64 -13.19 -17.29 -2.19
N ARG A 65 -13.01 -16.51 -3.25
CA ARG A 65 -12.53 -16.99 -4.55
C ARG A 65 -11.22 -16.30 -4.91
N LEU A 66 -10.32 -17.03 -5.55
CA LEU A 66 -9.08 -16.48 -6.07
C LEU A 66 -9.29 -16.13 -7.54
N ARG A 67 -9.17 -14.85 -7.88
CA ARG A 67 -9.29 -14.33 -9.25
C ARG A 67 -7.91 -13.86 -9.72
N SER A 68 -7.52 -14.19 -10.94
CA SER A 68 -6.29 -13.66 -11.52
C SER A 68 -6.48 -12.24 -12.04
N LEU A 69 -5.38 -11.62 -12.47
CA LEU A 69 -5.39 -10.33 -13.17
C LEU A 69 -6.06 -10.36 -14.56
N GLN A 70 -6.40 -11.54 -15.10
CA GLN A 70 -7.18 -11.64 -16.35
C GLN A 70 -8.68 -11.85 -16.08
N GLY A 71 -9.09 -11.86 -14.81
CA GLY A 71 -10.50 -11.99 -14.43
C GLY A 71 -11.05 -13.42 -14.43
N LEU A 72 -10.20 -14.44 -14.56
CA LEU A 72 -10.58 -15.85 -14.42
C LEU A 72 -10.20 -16.37 -13.02
N TYR A 73 -10.73 -17.52 -12.64
CA TYR A 73 -10.76 -18.00 -11.26
C TYR A 73 -9.97 -19.29 -11.08
N LEU A 74 -9.41 -19.51 -9.90
CA LEU A 74 -8.93 -20.83 -9.49
C LEU A 74 -10.13 -21.75 -9.24
N LEU A 75 -10.14 -22.89 -9.91
CA LEU A 75 -11.23 -23.87 -9.89
C LEU A 75 -10.69 -25.23 -9.49
N CYS A 76 -11.51 -26.00 -8.77
CA CYS A 76 -11.21 -27.36 -8.33
C CYS A 76 -12.23 -28.31 -8.96
N GLU A 77 -11.75 -29.23 -9.77
CA GLU A 77 -12.57 -30.25 -10.41
C GLU A 77 -12.83 -31.43 -9.45
N ALA A 78 -13.78 -32.30 -9.83
CA ALA A 78 -14.23 -33.40 -8.98
C ALA A 78 -13.14 -34.45 -8.68
N ASP A 79 -12.19 -34.62 -9.60
CA ASP A 79 -11.04 -35.50 -9.44
C ASP A 79 -9.95 -34.91 -8.53
N GLY A 80 -10.04 -33.63 -8.18
CA GLY A 80 -9.05 -32.91 -7.38
C GLY A 80 -7.99 -32.20 -8.22
N SER A 81 -8.08 -32.26 -9.56
CA SER A 81 -7.29 -31.42 -10.44
C SER A 81 -7.72 -29.96 -10.32
N LEU A 82 -6.77 -29.06 -10.58
CA LEU A 82 -7.02 -27.63 -10.54
C LEU A 82 -6.97 -27.07 -11.96
N CYS A 83 -7.96 -26.26 -12.28
CA CYS A 83 -7.99 -25.50 -13.51
C CYS A 83 -8.17 -24.02 -13.21
N TYR A 84 -7.94 -23.22 -14.23
CA TYR A 84 -8.06 -21.77 -14.14
C TYR A 84 -9.06 -21.32 -15.20
N GLY A 85 -10.20 -20.74 -14.81
CA GLY A 85 -11.28 -20.50 -15.77
C GLY A 85 -12.51 -19.81 -15.22
N ARG A 86 -13.66 -20.01 -15.86
CA ARG A 86 -14.94 -19.45 -15.42
C ARG A 86 -15.70 -20.45 -14.53
N PRO A 87 -16.20 -20.03 -13.35
CA PRO A 87 -17.03 -20.87 -12.50
C PRO A 87 -18.26 -21.40 -13.25
N ARG A 88 -18.64 -22.65 -12.97
CA ARG A 88 -19.83 -23.30 -13.57
C ARG A 88 -21.06 -23.18 -12.67
N THR A 89 -20.85 -22.98 -11.38
CA THR A 89 -21.88 -22.83 -10.34
C THR A 89 -21.45 -21.75 -9.36
N SER A 90 -22.38 -21.32 -8.49
CA SER A 90 -22.10 -20.34 -7.43
C SER A 90 -21.01 -20.79 -6.46
N HIS A 91 -20.83 -22.10 -6.22
CA HIS A 91 -19.83 -22.62 -5.29
C HIS A 91 -18.55 -23.10 -5.98
N HIS A 92 -18.51 -23.14 -7.31
CA HIS A 92 -17.33 -23.59 -8.04
C HIS A 92 -16.18 -22.59 -7.85
N GLY A 93 -15.03 -23.07 -7.37
CA GLY A 93 -13.87 -22.24 -7.05
C GLY A 93 -13.99 -21.47 -5.72
N CYS A 94 -14.94 -21.81 -4.86
CA CYS A 94 -15.00 -21.27 -3.50
C CYS A 94 -14.12 -22.09 -2.55
N PHE A 95 -13.26 -21.37 -1.81
CA PHE A 95 -12.38 -21.94 -0.79
C PHE A 95 -12.66 -21.31 0.56
N LEU A 96 -12.60 -22.12 1.61
CA LEU A 96 -12.52 -21.67 3.00
C LEU A 96 -11.05 -21.50 3.38
N ILE A 97 -10.61 -20.26 3.56
CA ILE A 97 -9.32 -19.95 4.17
C ILE A 97 -9.46 -20.10 5.68
N ARG A 98 -8.52 -20.79 6.33
CA ARG A 98 -8.28 -20.69 7.78
C ARG A 98 -6.97 -19.97 8.04
N PHE A 99 -7.00 -19.05 9.02
CA PHE A 99 -5.84 -18.27 9.43
C PHE A 99 -5.08 -18.99 10.55
N HIS A 100 -3.80 -19.27 10.33
CA HIS A 100 -2.95 -19.90 11.34
C HIS A 100 -2.14 -18.84 12.09
N ARG A 101 -1.75 -19.14 13.34
CA ARG A 101 -1.00 -18.21 14.20
C ARG A 101 0.36 -17.80 13.63
N ASN A 102 0.95 -18.67 12.81
CA ASN A 102 2.21 -18.42 12.12
C ASN A 102 2.06 -17.58 10.83
N GLY A 103 0.87 -17.00 10.59
CA GLY A 103 0.59 -16.16 9.42
C GLY A 103 0.26 -16.94 8.14
N GLN A 104 0.34 -18.27 8.17
CA GLN A 104 0.00 -19.12 7.01
C GLN A 104 -1.51 -19.32 6.87
N TRP A 105 -1.92 -19.66 5.66
CA TRP A 105 -3.27 -20.01 5.29
C TRP A 105 -3.35 -21.48 4.87
N THR A 106 -4.49 -22.11 5.18
CA THR A 106 -4.92 -23.34 4.49
C THR A 106 -6.19 -23.03 3.71
N LEU A 107 -6.30 -23.52 2.48
CA LEU A 107 -7.45 -23.28 1.61
C LEU A 107 -8.20 -24.59 1.40
N GLN A 108 -9.43 -24.71 1.92
CA GLN A 108 -10.27 -25.89 1.76
C GLN A 108 -11.34 -25.64 0.69
N CYS A 109 -11.37 -26.44 -0.37
CA CYS A 109 -12.45 -26.40 -1.35
C CYS A 109 -13.78 -26.73 -0.66
N ILE A 110 -14.76 -25.81 -0.77
CA ILE A 110 -16.04 -25.94 -0.07
C ILE A 110 -16.85 -27.15 -0.54
N ILE A 111 -16.78 -27.47 -1.84
CA ILE A 111 -17.56 -28.56 -2.43
C ILE A 111 -16.98 -29.93 -2.04
N SER A 112 -15.66 -30.11 -2.16
CA SER A 112 -15.03 -31.42 -1.96
C SER A 112 -14.57 -31.67 -0.52
N GLY A 113 -14.41 -30.60 0.27
CA GLY A 113 -13.80 -30.63 1.60
C GLY A 113 -12.30 -30.93 1.57
N ARG A 114 -11.67 -30.91 0.39
CA ARG A 114 -10.23 -31.17 0.20
C ARG A 114 -9.44 -29.88 0.26
N TYR A 115 -8.17 -29.96 0.61
CA TYR A 115 -7.30 -28.80 0.76
C TYR A 115 -6.46 -28.56 -0.48
N LEU A 116 -6.22 -27.30 -0.80
CA LEU A 116 -5.24 -26.87 -1.80
C LEU A 116 -3.84 -27.23 -1.32
N GLU A 117 -3.13 -28.00 -2.11
CA GLU A 117 -1.82 -28.54 -1.76
C GLU A 117 -0.84 -28.40 -2.93
N SER A 118 0.45 -28.36 -2.60
CA SER A 118 1.53 -28.40 -3.57
C SER A 118 2.65 -29.32 -3.10
N ASP A 119 3.19 -30.10 -4.02
CA ASP A 119 4.38 -30.93 -3.79
C ASP A 119 5.70 -30.18 -4.05
N GLY A 120 5.62 -28.90 -4.42
CA GLY A 120 6.75 -28.04 -4.76
C GLY A 120 6.89 -27.76 -6.26
N GLU A 121 6.16 -28.49 -7.11
CA GLU A 121 6.09 -28.23 -8.54
C GLU A 121 4.64 -28.04 -9.00
N ASP A 122 3.81 -29.05 -8.73
CA ASP A 122 2.41 -29.09 -9.10
C ASP A 122 1.51 -28.65 -7.94
N VAL A 123 0.26 -28.33 -8.28
CA VAL A 123 -0.76 -27.92 -7.33
C VAL A 123 -2.03 -28.72 -7.59
N PHE A 124 -2.58 -29.29 -6.53
CA PHE A 124 -3.74 -30.17 -6.58
C PHE A 124 -4.61 -30.00 -5.34
N CYS A 125 -5.74 -30.70 -5.29
CA CYS A 125 -6.72 -30.61 -4.20
C CYS A 125 -7.34 -31.98 -3.92
N THR A 126 -6.56 -32.89 -3.33
CA THR A 126 -6.90 -34.30 -3.16
C THR A 126 -7.10 -34.71 -1.70
N SER A 127 -6.27 -34.20 -0.79
CA SER A 127 -6.26 -34.60 0.61
C SER A 127 -7.29 -33.86 1.47
N ARG A 128 -7.81 -34.54 2.49
CA ARG A 128 -8.61 -33.96 3.58
C ARG A 128 -7.84 -33.88 4.90
N VAL A 129 -6.60 -34.37 4.93
CA VAL A 129 -5.75 -34.43 6.12
C VAL A 129 -4.66 -33.39 5.97
N LEU A 130 -4.58 -32.48 6.94
CA LEU A 130 -3.60 -31.41 6.94
C LEU A 130 -2.18 -31.93 7.09
N SER A 131 -1.27 -31.27 6.38
CA SER A 131 0.17 -31.48 6.38
C SER A 131 0.85 -30.20 5.92
N ALA A 132 2.19 -30.17 5.92
CA ALA A 132 2.95 -29.02 5.42
C ALA A 132 2.61 -28.64 3.97
N TYR A 133 2.27 -29.62 3.12
CA TYR A 133 1.91 -29.41 1.70
C TYR A 133 0.71 -28.47 1.48
N HIS A 134 -0.10 -28.25 2.53
CA HIS A 134 -1.32 -27.45 2.50
C HIS A 134 -1.13 -26.02 3.02
N MET A 135 0.08 -25.68 3.48
CA MET A 135 0.39 -24.39 4.07
C MET A 135 0.82 -23.40 2.99
N TRP A 136 0.10 -22.29 2.92
CA TRP A 136 0.35 -21.20 1.98
C TRP A 136 0.62 -19.91 2.74
N THR A 137 1.80 -19.32 2.56
CA THR A 137 2.13 -18.02 3.15
C THR A 137 1.62 -16.90 2.22
N PRO A 138 0.65 -16.08 2.65
CA PRO A 138 0.21 -14.93 1.87
C PRO A 138 1.29 -13.85 1.87
N ARG A 139 1.53 -13.25 0.70
CA ARG A 139 2.41 -12.09 0.54
C ARG A 139 1.64 -10.96 -0.15
N PRO A 140 1.51 -9.77 0.46
CA PRO A 140 0.91 -8.63 -0.23
C PRO A 140 1.66 -8.33 -1.54
N ALA A 141 0.92 -8.20 -2.64
CA ALA A 141 1.43 -7.83 -3.94
C ALA A 141 1.49 -6.30 -4.09
N LEU A 142 2.03 -5.64 -3.06
CA LEU A 142 2.14 -4.20 -2.95
C LEU A 142 3.54 -3.72 -3.37
N HIS A 143 3.65 -2.46 -3.77
CA HIS A 143 4.94 -1.80 -3.92
C HIS A 143 5.72 -1.79 -2.59
N VAL A 144 7.05 -1.92 -2.63
CA VAL A 144 7.88 -2.02 -1.41
C VAL A 144 7.88 -0.76 -0.55
N HIS A 145 7.71 0.41 -1.16
CA HIS A 145 7.56 1.68 -0.43
C HIS A 145 6.10 1.85 0.00
N VAL A 146 5.87 1.77 1.31
CA VAL A 146 4.55 1.68 1.93
C VAL A 146 4.36 2.71 3.03
N ILE A 147 3.10 2.93 3.39
CA ILE A 147 2.67 3.60 4.62
C ILE A 147 1.77 2.64 5.41
N LEU A 148 1.82 2.75 6.73
CA LEU A 148 1.01 1.92 7.64
C LEU A 148 -0.09 2.79 8.22
N PHE A 149 -1.34 2.49 7.89
CA PHE A 149 -2.52 3.16 8.45
C PHE A 149 -3.15 2.29 9.53
N SER A 150 -3.41 2.84 10.72
CA SER A 150 -4.18 2.17 11.78
C SER A 150 -5.65 2.54 11.65
N PRO A 151 -6.54 1.61 11.28
CA PRO A 151 -7.97 1.88 11.16
C PRO A 151 -8.62 2.27 12.48
N LEU A 152 -8.14 1.72 13.60
CA LEU A 152 -8.67 1.99 14.93
C LEU A 152 -8.35 3.41 15.41
N ASN A 153 -7.12 3.87 15.16
CA ASN A 153 -6.65 5.18 15.63
C ASN A 153 -6.81 6.29 14.58
N HIS A 154 -7.21 5.94 13.36
CA HIS A 154 -7.32 6.86 12.22
C HIS A 154 -6.04 7.67 11.93
N CYS A 155 -4.87 7.07 12.22
CA CYS A 155 -3.56 7.70 12.08
C CYS A 155 -2.59 6.79 11.32
N TYR A 156 -1.55 7.41 10.77
CA TYR A 156 -0.44 6.78 10.09
C TYR A 156 0.75 6.60 11.02
N ALA A 157 1.49 5.51 10.81
CA ALA A 157 2.80 5.34 11.41
C ALA A 157 3.79 6.37 10.87
N ARG A 158 4.63 6.91 11.75
CA ARG A 158 5.66 7.90 11.45
C ARG A 158 6.89 7.65 12.30
N ALA A 159 8.03 7.56 11.65
CA ALA A 159 9.31 7.48 12.33
C ALA A 159 9.67 8.82 13.00
N ASP A 160 10.30 8.75 14.16
CA ASP A 160 10.92 9.89 14.82
C ASP A 160 12.42 9.59 14.97
N PRO A 161 13.27 10.11 14.05
CA PRO A 161 14.70 9.87 14.09
C PRO A 161 15.37 10.53 15.31
N THR A 162 14.76 11.56 15.90
CA THR A 162 15.31 12.25 17.08
C THR A 162 15.15 11.42 18.34
N MET A 163 14.02 10.73 18.48
CA MET A 163 13.75 9.81 19.58
C MET A 163 14.16 8.36 19.28
N GLY A 164 14.44 8.04 18.01
CA GLY A 164 14.77 6.69 17.56
C GLY A 164 13.59 5.73 17.72
N ARG A 165 12.35 6.19 17.47
CA ARG A 165 11.10 5.44 17.71
C ARG A 165 10.12 5.60 16.55
N VAL A 166 9.04 4.83 16.53
CA VAL A 166 7.92 4.97 15.59
C VAL A 166 6.64 5.24 16.37
N TRP A 167 5.86 6.23 15.93
CA TRP A 167 4.59 6.62 16.54
C TRP A 167 3.47 6.43 15.51
N VAL A 168 2.24 6.16 15.96
CA VAL A 168 1.06 6.08 15.08
C VAL A 168 0.16 7.27 15.34
N ASP A 169 0.69 8.46 15.05
CA ASP A 169 0.10 9.75 15.43
C ASP A 169 -0.03 10.74 14.26
N ALA A 170 0.38 10.35 13.04
CA ALA A 170 0.33 11.24 11.89
C ALA A 170 -1.07 11.20 11.24
N PRO A 171 -1.83 12.31 11.20
CA PRO A 171 -3.16 12.30 10.59
C PRO A 171 -3.10 12.18 9.06
N ILE A 172 -2.01 12.67 8.44
CA ILE A 172 -1.81 12.69 6.99
C ILE A 172 -0.38 12.20 6.69
N PRO A 173 -0.18 11.27 5.74
CA PRO A 173 1.13 10.69 5.44
C PRO A 173 1.93 11.56 4.46
N CYS A 174 2.04 12.87 4.73
CA CYS A 174 2.73 13.83 3.85
C CYS A 174 4.20 14.03 4.18
N LEU A 175 4.62 13.63 5.38
CA LEU A 175 6.00 13.68 5.83
C LEU A 175 6.79 12.48 5.32
N GLU A 176 8.08 12.66 5.05
CA GLU A 176 8.95 11.57 4.58
C GLU A 176 9.07 10.46 5.63
N GLU A 177 8.96 10.82 6.91
CA GLU A 177 9.02 9.88 8.02
C GLU A 177 7.80 8.96 8.12
N CYS A 178 6.72 9.25 7.38
CA CYS A 178 5.57 8.34 7.28
C CYS A 178 5.82 7.18 6.30
N GLY A 179 6.82 7.30 5.41
CA GLY A 179 7.17 6.29 4.42
C GLY A 179 8.14 5.24 4.96
N PHE A 180 7.85 3.97 4.65
CA PHE A 180 8.68 2.83 5.03
C PHE A 180 9.00 1.95 3.82
N LEU A 181 10.24 1.47 3.70
CA LEU A 181 10.56 0.37 2.77
C LEU A 181 10.32 -0.96 3.48
N LEU A 182 9.44 -1.77 2.89
CA LEU A 182 9.10 -3.10 3.35
C LEU A 182 10.01 -4.13 2.66
N HIS A 183 11.07 -4.54 3.37
CA HIS A 183 11.98 -5.58 2.90
C HIS A 183 11.43 -6.96 3.25
N PHE A 184 11.53 -7.91 2.32
CA PHE A 184 11.16 -9.31 2.55
C PHE A 184 12.38 -10.20 2.39
N GLN A 185 12.82 -10.82 3.49
CA GLN A 185 14.03 -11.65 3.56
C GLN A 185 13.73 -12.88 4.42
N ASP A 186 14.05 -14.07 3.93
CA ASP A 186 13.90 -15.35 4.64
C ASP A 186 12.50 -15.60 5.27
N GLY A 187 11.44 -15.11 4.61
CA GLY A 187 10.06 -15.27 5.11
C GLY A 187 9.62 -14.22 6.12
N CYS A 188 10.50 -13.30 6.50
CA CYS A 188 10.25 -12.21 7.42
C CYS A 188 10.27 -10.85 6.71
N TYR A 189 9.70 -9.85 7.38
CA TYR A 189 9.60 -8.49 6.93
C TYR A 189 10.41 -7.55 7.83
N HIS A 190 11.12 -6.61 7.22
CA HIS A 190 11.82 -5.54 7.93
C HIS A 190 11.30 -4.19 7.45
N LEU A 191 11.02 -3.29 8.40
CA LEU A 191 10.53 -1.93 8.12
C LEU A 191 11.71 -0.96 8.21
N GLU A 192 12.18 -0.48 7.05
CA GLU A 192 13.21 0.57 6.97
C GLU A 192 12.56 1.95 6.86
N THR A 193 13.04 2.92 7.62
CA THR A 193 12.59 4.32 7.60
C THR A 193 13.31 5.15 6.55
N SER A 194 12.83 6.37 6.26
CA SER A 194 13.50 7.35 5.39
C SER A 194 14.93 7.70 5.84
N ALA A 195 15.23 7.53 7.13
CA ALA A 195 16.56 7.73 7.72
C ALA A 195 17.47 6.50 7.63
N HIS A 196 17.09 5.46 6.86
CA HIS A 196 17.84 4.22 6.68
C HIS A 196 18.11 3.46 7.99
N THR A 197 17.08 3.43 8.85
CA THR A 197 17.08 2.67 10.10
C THR A 197 15.89 1.73 10.14
N PHE A 198 15.96 0.67 10.94
CA PHE A 198 14.97 -0.40 10.98
C PHE A 198 14.24 -0.42 12.32
N LEU A 199 12.93 -0.63 12.30
CA LEU A 199 12.16 -0.88 13.52
C LEU A 199 12.56 -2.24 14.12
N SER A 200 12.87 -2.25 15.42
CA SER A 200 13.18 -3.47 16.18
C SER A 200 12.06 -3.87 17.13
N HIS A 201 12.11 -5.12 17.60
CA HIS A 201 11.27 -5.69 18.66
C HIS A 201 11.37 -4.96 20.00
N LEU A 202 12.39 -4.11 20.19
CA LEU A 202 12.65 -3.34 21.40
C LEU A 202 12.15 -1.89 21.28
N ASP A 203 11.23 -1.63 20.36
CA ASP A 203 10.59 -0.33 20.09
C ASP A 203 11.59 0.77 19.74
N ARG A 204 12.74 0.39 19.16
CA ARG A 204 13.84 1.29 18.78
C ARG A 204 14.19 1.15 17.32
N LEU A 205 14.66 2.24 16.74
CA LEU A 205 15.27 2.28 15.43
C LEU A 205 16.75 1.88 15.51
N VAL A 206 17.16 0.93 14.68
CA VAL A 206 18.53 0.40 14.61
C VAL A 206 19.10 0.53 13.20
N SER A 207 20.41 0.62 13.04
CA SER A 207 21.04 0.92 11.75
C SER A 207 21.16 -0.26 10.79
N GLN A 208 20.93 -1.50 11.24
CA GLN A 208 21.13 -2.71 10.43
C GLN A 208 19.98 -3.70 10.65
N PRO A 209 19.59 -4.45 9.60
CA PRO A 209 18.64 -5.54 9.76
C PRO A 209 19.24 -6.68 10.57
N SER A 210 18.44 -7.31 11.41
CA SER A 210 18.82 -8.47 12.22
C SER A 210 17.57 -9.28 12.60
N THR A 211 17.74 -10.35 13.36
CA THR A 211 16.63 -11.09 13.94
C THR A 211 15.71 -10.21 14.80
N GLN A 212 16.26 -9.17 15.46
CA GLN A 212 15.48 -8.21 16.25
C GLN A 212 14.63 -7.27 15.40
N THR A 213 14.81 -7.21 14.08
CA THR A 213 14.01 -6.35 13.18
C THR A 213 13.17 -7.18 12.21
N ALA A 214 13.19 -8.51 12.37
CA ALA A 214 12.46 -9.45 11.53
C ALA A 214 11.05 -9.65 12.09
N PHE A 215 10.03 -9.35 11.29
CA PHE A 215 8.63 -9.55 11.66
C PHE A 215 7.97 -10.57 10.76
N HIS A 216 7.17 -11.47 11.34
CA HIS A 216 6.22 -12.27 10.59
C HIS A 216 4.98 -11.44 10.29
N MET A 217 4.46 -11.52 9.08
CA MET A 217 3.26 -10.80 8.69
C MET A 217 2.07 -11.75 8.63
N GLN A 218 1.03 -11.44 9.40
CA GLN A 218 -0.28 -12.02 9.20
C GLN A 218 -1.04 -11.14 8.21
N VAL A 219 -1.63 -11.77 7.19
CA VAL A 219 -2.44 -11.08 6.20
C VAL A 219 -3.87 -11.58 6.33
N ARG A 220 -4.83 -10.66 6.28
CA ARG A 220 -6.25 -10.95 6.12
C ARG A 220 -6.72 -10.59 4.72
N PRO A 221 -7.70 -11.33 4.18
CA PRO A 221 -8.46 -10.88 3.03
C PRO A 221 -9.00 -9.47 3.31
N GLY A 222 -8.99 -8.57 2.31
CA GLY A 222 -9.31 -7.16 2.53
C GLY A 222 -8.14 -6.26 2.96
N GLY A 223 -6.92 -6.81 3.05
CA GLY A 223 -5.68 -6.03 3.11
C GLY A 223 -5.25 -5.57 4.50
N LEU A 224 -5.91 -6.07 5.55
CA LEU A 224 -5.41 -5.89 6.91
C LEU A 224 -4.18 -6.77 7.13
N VAL A 225 -3.18 -6.20 7.76
CA VAL A 225 -1.96 -6.89 8.17
C VAL A 225 -1.66 -6.67 9.64
N ALA A 226 -1.05 -7.66 10.26
CA ALA A 226 -0.44 -7.53 11.58
C ALA A 226 1.01 -8.03 11.50
N LEU A 227 1.91 -7.37 12.23
CA LEU A 227 3.33 -7.72 12.28
C LEU A 227 3.63 -8.33 13.65
N SER A 228 4.27 -9.50 13.67
CA SER A 228 4.57 -10.24 14.90
C SER A 228 6.03 -10.65 14.97
N ASP A 229 6.50 -10.95 16.17
CA ASP A 229 7.85 -11.49 16.42
C ASP A 229 7.97 -13.01 16.15
N GLY A 230 6.85 -13.70 15.94
CA GLY A 230 6.77 -15.16 15.82
C GLY A 230 6.75 -15.93 17.15
N GLU A 231 6.99 -15.25 18.27
CA GLU A 231 6.97 -15.80 19.64
C GLU A 231 5.67 -15.46 20.40
N GLY A 232 4.82 -14.64 19.80
CA GLY A 232 3.48 -14.28 20.30
C GLY A 232 3.30 -12.79 20.55
N GLY A 233 4.35 -11.99 20.42
CA GLY A 233 4.27 -10.54 20.41
C GLY A 233 3.74 -10.02 19.06
N MET A 234 2.91 -8.99 19.12
CA MET A 234 2.35 -8.26 17.99
C MET A 234 2.76 -6.79 18.10
N LEU A 235 3.06 -6.16 16.96
CA LEU A 235 3.23 -4.71 16.90
C LEU A 235 1.85 -4.04 16.89
N TYR A 236 1.65 -3.09 17.80
CA TYR A 236 0.48 -2.22 17.82
C TYR A 236 0.78 -0.89 18.52
N PRO A 237 -0.05 0.14 18.35
CA PRO A 237 0.14 1.42 19.02
C PRO A 237 -0.18 1.30 20.52
N GLN A 238 0.71 1.77 21.39
CA GLN A 238 0.56 1.67 22.84
C GLN A 238 0.70 3.02 23.54
N GLY A 239 -0.07 3.18 24.62
CA GLY A 239 -0.05 4.37 25.47
C GLY A 239 -0.66 5.61 24.82
N THR A 240 -0.66 6.73 25.55
CA THR A 240 -1.34 7.97 25.14
C THR A 240 -0.73 8.65 23.91
N ARG A 241 0.54 8.36 23.60
CA ARG A 241 1.24 8.88 22.42
C ARG A 241 1.28 7.88 21.26
N LEU A 242 0.60 6.73 21.39
CA LEU A 242 0.50 5.71 20.34
C LEU A 242 1.88 5.23 19.85
N LEU A 243 2.77 4.88 20.78
CA LEU A 243 4.07 4.30 20.46
C LEU A 243 3.87 2.96 19.76
N LEU A 244 4.38 2.80 18.55
CA LEU A 244 4.36 1.50 17.88
C LEU A 244 5.36 0.58 18.58
N SER A 245 4.84 -0.42 19.28
CA SER A 245 5.63 -1.27 20.15
C SER A 245 5.13 -2.70 20.18
N LEU A 246 6.04 -3.63 20.50
CA LEU A 246 5.72 -5.05 20.58
C LEU A 246 5.04 -5.35 21.92
N GLY A 247 3.90 -6.05 21.87
CA GLY A 247 3.17 -6.46 23.07
C GLY A 247 2.38 -7.75 22.84
N SER A 248 1.92 -8.39 23.91
CA SER A 248 1.34 -9.74 23.84
C SER A 248 -0.19 -9.79 23.81
N ASN A 249 -0.88 -8.65 23.92
CA ASN A 249 -2.34 -8.64 24.10
C ASN A 249 -2.99 -7.38 23.51
N PRO A 250 -2.94 -7.19 22.18
CA PRO A 250 -3.71 -6.14 21.53
C PRO A 250 -5.21 -6.40 21.75
N HIS A 251 -5.97 -5.33 21.97
CA HIS A 251 -7.41 -5.39 22.21
C HIS A 251 -8.18 -4.70 21.09
N GLY A 252 -9.34 -5.24 20.71
CA GLY A 252 -10.23 -4.56 19.76
C GLY A 252 -9.63 -4.32 18.37
N GLY A 253 -8.61 -5.09 17.98
CA GLY A 253 -7.97 -5.00 16.67
C GLY A 253 -6.87 -3.93 16.55
N GLU A 254 -6.29 -3.48 17.67
CA GLU A 254 -5.14 -2.56 17.72
C GLU A 254 -3.95 -2.97 16.84
N GLU A 255 -3.76 -4.27 16.61
CA GLU A 255 -2.66 -4.85 15.82
C GLU A 255 -2.85 -4.73 14.31
N TRP A 256 -4.06 -4.42 13.84
CA TRP A 256 -4.36 -4.41 12.42
C TRP A 256 -4.02 -3.07 11.78
N PHE A 257 -3.24 -3.15 10.70
CA PHE A 257 -2.88 -2.03 9.85
C PHE A 257 -3.33 -2.28 8.41
N ILE A 258 -3.57 -1.21 7.67
CA ILE A 258 -3.69 -1.26 6.20
C ILE A 258 -2.37 -0.79 5.63
N LEU A 259 -1.71 -1.64 4.83
CA LEU A 259 -0.57 -1.21 4.03
C LEU A 259 -1.07 -0.54 2.77
N GLN A 260 -0.59 0.66 2.51
CA GLN A 260 -0.88 1.40 1.29
C GLN A 260 0.43 1.74 0.60
N ARG A 261 0.42 1.82 -0.73
CA ARG A 261 1.57 2.35 -1.45
C ARG A 261 1.82 3.79 -0.97
N CYS A 262 3.07 4.10 -0.65
CA CYS A 262 3.40 5.45 -0.24
C CYS A 262 3.07 6.43 -1.38
N PRO A 263 2.22 7.44 -1.13
CA PRO A 263 1.88 8.45 -2.12
C PRO A 263 3.12 9.29 -2.47
N THR A 264 3.15 9.78 -3.70
CA THR A 264 4.17 10.74 -4.13
C THR A 264 3.74 12.12 -3.68
N TRP A 265 4.49 12.72 -2.76
CA TRP A 265 4.30 14.11 -2.37
C TRP A 265 5.34 15.01 -3.06
N VAL A 266 4.88 16.17 -3.51
CA VAL A 266 5.71 17.18 -4.17
C VAL A 266 5.48 18.54 -3.53
N SER A 267 6.53 19.34 -3.49
CA SER A 267 6.44 20.78 -3.25
C SER A 267 6.72 21.52 -4.56
N LEU A 268 5.98 22.60 -4.81
CA LEU A 268 6.21 23.47 -5.96
C LEU A 268 6.84 24.77 -5.51
N THR A 269 7.85 25.25 -6.24
CA THR A 269 8.53 26.52 -5.96
C THR A 269 8.39 27.49 -7.12
N SER A 270 8.09 28.75 -6.82
CA SER A 270 8.10 29.83 -7.80
C SER A 270 9.52 30.23 -8.20
N LYS A 271 9.65 31.05 -9.26
CA LYS A 271 10.94 31.64 -9.68
C LYS A 271 11.60 32.46 -8.55
N ALA A 272 10.81 33.04 -7.65
CA ALA A 272 11.29 33.76 -6.47
C ALA A 272 11.72 32.83 -5.32
N ARG A 273 11.82 31.51 -5.56
CA ARG A 273 12.17 30.47 -4.58
C ARG A 273 11.23 30.43 -3.37
N LYS A 274 9.96 30.80 -3.58
CA LYS A 274 8.90 30.66 -2.58
C LYS A 274 8.09 29.41 -2.87
N PHE A 275 7.80 28.63 -1.85
CA PHE A 275 6.94 27.46 -1.93
C PHE A 275 5.48 27.88 -2.12
N LEU A 276 4.83 27.27 -3.10
CA LEU A 276 3.38 27.35 -3.25
C LEU A 276 2.74 26.66 -2.05
N SER A 277 1.83 27.37 -1.38
CA SER A 277 1.16 26.89 -0.17
C SER A 277 -0.32 27.22 -0.23
N VAL A 278 -1.15 26.34 0.33
CA VAL A 278 -2.56 26.64 0.61
C VAL A 278 -2.63 27.66 1.75
N ILE A 279 -3.36 28.75 1.53
CA ILE A 279 -3.62 29.80 2.53
C ILE A 279 -5.13 29.98 2.65
N TYR A 280 -5.60 30.18 3.89
CA TYR A 280 -7.02 30.35 4.22
C TYR A 280 -7.91 29.23 3.65
N ASP A 281 -7.38 28.02 3.56
CA ASP A 281 -8.03 26.79 3.10
C ASP A 281 -8.58 26.77 1.66
N VAL A 282 -8.48 27.88 0.92
CA VAL A 282 -9.12 28.03 -0.40
C VAL A 282 -8.15 28.55 -1.45
N GLU A 283 -7.17 29.37 -1.08
CA GLU A 283 -6.26 30.01 -2.03
C GLU A 283 -4.89 29.33 -2.05
N VAL A 284 -4.23 29.32 -3.22
CA VAL A 284 -2.86 28.86 -3.35
C VAL A 284 -1.99 30.03 -3.76
N CYS A 285 -0.94 30.32 -2.99
CA CYS A 285 0.02 31.36 -3.37
C CYS A 285 1.46 30.97 -3.01
N ALA A 286 2.42 31.58 -3.71
CA ALA A 286 3.84 31.35 -3.52
C ALA A 286 4.44 32.35 -2.52
N ALA A 287 4.13 32.17 -1.23
CA ALA A 287 4.56 33.09 -0.17
C ALA A 287 5.57 32.48 0.81
N SER A 288 5.57 31.15 0.99
CA SER A 288 6.37 30.50 2.05
C SER A 288 7.83 30.34 1.66
N GLU A 289 8.76 30.56 2.59
CA GLU A 289 10.17 30.21 2.44
C GLU A 289 10.49 28.79 2.91
N HIS A 290 9.57 28.17 3.64
CA HIS A 290 9.77 26.85 4.25
C HIS A 290 8.73 25.86 3.73
N ILE A 291 9.15 24.60 3.66
CA ILE A 291 8.23 23.50 3.42
C ILE A 291 7.37 23.32 4.67
N SER A 292 6.06 23.25 4.46
CA SER A 292 5.06 22.91 5.45
C SER A 292 4.09 21.90 4.86
N PRO A 293 3.25 21.23 5.66
CA PRO A 293 2.17 20.38 5.13
C PRO A 293 1.27 21.10 4.11
N MET A 294 1.05 22.41 4.27
CA MET A 294 0.25 23.21 3.34
C MET A 294 0.94 23.51 2.01
N SER A 295 2.25 23.29 1.91
CA SER A 295 3.03 23.40 0.67
C SER A 295 3.33 22.05 0.02
N LEU A 296 2.76 20.98 0.56
CA LEU A 296 2.90 19.63 0.02
C LEU A 296 1.61 19.22 -0.69
N PHE A 297 1.78 18.71 -1.89
CA PHE A 297 0.70 18.26 -2.75
C PHE A 297 0.98 16.82 -3.18
N GLN A 298 -0.01 15.96 -3.05
CA GLN A 298 0.03 14.62 -3.60
C GLN A 298 -0.02 14.73 -5.12
N PHE A 299 0.98 14.14 -5.77
CA PHE A 299 1.09 14.05 -7.21
C PHE A 299 0.34 12.81 -7.69
N GLU A 300 -0.76 13.04 -8.42
CA GLU A 300 -1.59 11.97 -8.95
C GLU A 300 -1.58 12.04 -10.48
N CYS A 301 -1.21 10.92 -11.10
CA CYS A 301 -1.27 10.73 -12.54
C CYS A 301 -2.14 9.51 -12.80
N ASP A 302 -3.15 9.67 -13.65
CA ASP A 302 -3.92 8.54 -14.15
C ASP A 302 -3.14 7.88 -15.31
N ASN A 303 -3.18 6.55 -15.35
CA ASN A 303 -2.54 5.79 -16.43
C ASN A 303 -3.44 5.74 -17.68
N GLU A 304 -4.76 5.89 -17.51
CA GLU A 304 -5.75 5.79 -18.59
C GLU A 304 -6.03 7.17 -19.22
N THR A 305 -5.96 8.24 -18.43
CA THR A 305 -6.01 9.62 -18.91
C THR A 305 -4.69 10.32 -18.59
N PRO A 306 -4.07 11.06 -19.52
CA PRO A 306 -2.82 11.80 -19.26
C PRO A 306 -3.09 13.06 -18.42
N THR A 307 -4.01 12.97 -17.45
CA THR A 307 -4.39 14.06 -16.58
C THR A 307 -3.62 13.96 -15.28
N LEU A 308 -2.97 15.06 -14.93
CA LEU A 308 -2.25 15.23 -13.69
C LEU A 308 -3.12 16.01 -12.73
N GLN A 309 -3.22 15.53 -11.50
CA GLN A 309 -3.95 16.17 -10.43
C GLN A 309 -3.03 16.38 -9.23
N LEU A 310 -3.18 17.54 -8.60
CA LEU A 310 -2.49 17.86 -7.35
C LEU A 310 -3.53 17.95 -6.25
N ARG A 311 -3.37 17.12 -5.23
CA ARG A 311 -4.24 17.08 -4.06
C ARG A 311 -3.50 17.64 -2.84
N SER A 312 -4.03 18.65 -2.19
CA SER A 312 -3.43 19.24 -0.99
C SER A 312 -3.60 18.34 0.24
N ALA A 313 -2.83 18.63 1.29
CA ALA A 313 -2.90 17.92 2.55
C ALA A 313 -4.28 17.98 3.21
N ASN A 314 -5.08 19.03 2.99
CA ASN A 314 -6.47 19.12 3.47
C ASN A 314 -7.46 18.29 2.62
N GLY A 315 -6.97 17.52 1.64
CA GLY A 315 -7.77 16.59 0.85
C GLY A 315 -8.43 17.21 -0.40
N CYS A 316 -8.32 18.52 -0.61
CA CYS A 316 -8.85 19.23 -1.78
C CYS A 316 -7.96 19.07 -3.01
N TYR A 317 -8.53 19.19 -4.20
CA TYR A 317 -7.76 19.27 -5.44
C TYR A 317 -7.53 20.70 -5.86
N LEU A 318 -6.36 20.97 -6.43
CA LEU A 318 -6.07 22.25 -7.06
C LEU A 318 -6.92 22.36 -8.32
N ALA A 319 -7.67 23.46 -8.41
CA ALA A 319 -8.50 23.79 -9.54
C ALA A 319 -8.26 25.23 -9.97
N GLN A 320 -8.35 25.48 -11.27
CA GLN A 320 -8.36 26.83 -11.80
C GLN A 320 -9.76 27.43 -11.65
N MET A 321 -9.85 28.57 -10.99
CA MET A 321 -11.10 29.33 -10.88
C MET A 321 -11.12 30.45 -11.92
N PHE A 322 -12.13 30.46 -12.80
CA PHE A 322 -12.37 31.59 -13.71
C PHE A 322 -13.21 32.66 -13.01
N TYR A 323 -12.56 33.67 -12.45
CA TYR A 323 -13.26 34.88 -12.01
C TYR A 323 -13.62 35.74 -13.23
N ARG A 324 -14.89 35.71 -13.65
CA ARG A 324 -15.45 36.82 -14.43
C ARG A 324 -15.72 37.97 -13.46
N LEU A 325 -14.82 38.96 -13.39
CA LEU A 325 -15.11 40.41 -13.25
C LEU A 325 -13.89 41.22 -12.72
N THR A 326 -13.42 42.14 -13.57
CA THR A 326 -12.83 43.47 -13.32
C THR A 326 -12.03 43.75 -12.03
N PHE A 327 -10.71 43.91 -12.24
CA PHE A 327 -9.72 44.70 -11.50
C PHE A 327 -9.74 44.69 -9.95
N THR A 328 -8.83 43.92 -9.36
CA THR A 328 -7.94 44.40 -8.28
C THR A 328 -6.73 43.48 -8.18
N PHE A 329 -5.54 44.08 -8.01
CA PHE A 329 -4.25 43.41 -8.06
C PHE A 329 -4.07 42.43 -6.89
N MET A 330 -4.14 41.13 -7.18
CA MET A 330 -3.40 40.08 -6.50
C MET A 330 -2.86 39.15 -7.59
N SER A 331 -1.59 38.75 -7.49
CA SER A 331 -0.97 37.79 -8.39
C SER A 331 -1.72 36.47 -8.35
N MET A 332 -2.69 36.32 -9.26
CA MET A 332 -3.57 35.16 -9.37
C MET A 332 -2.90 34.17 -10.34
N ILE A 333 -2.62 32.95 -9.86
CA ILE A 333 -1.91 31.94 -10.65
C ILE A 333 -2.91 31.32 -11.64
N HIS A 334 -2.66 31.54 -12.93
CA HIS A 334 -3.37 30.89 -14.03
C HIS A 334 -2.72 29.51 -14.29
N PHE A 335 -3.49 28.42 -14.20
CA PHE A 335 -3.00 27.07 -14.54
C PHE A 335 -3.52 26.68 -15.93
N GLU A 336 -2.65 26.71 -16.95
CA GLU A 336 -2.95 26.07 -18.24
C GLU A 336 -2.15 24.76 -18.31
N THR A 337 -2.83 23.62 -18.21
CA THR A 337 -2.17 22.30 -18.17
C THR A 337 -2.25 21.64 -19.55
N ILE A 338 -1.19 21.77 -20.35
CA ILE A 338 -0.90 20.88 -21.47
C ILE A 338 0.43 20.20 -21.11
N LEU A 339 0.40 18.89 -20.82
CA LEU A 339 1.61 18.14 -20.50
C LEU A 339 1.70 16.86 -21.33
N GLU A 340 2.63 16.88 -22.30
CA GLU A 340 3.08 15.70 -23.03
C GLU A 340 4.15 14.95 -22.23
N SER A 341 4.01 13.62 -22.19
CA SER A 341 4.82 12.71 -21.37
C SER A 341 6.15 12.33 -22.04
N ARG A 342 7.24 13.04 -21.71
CA ARG A 342 8.61 12.50 -21.82
C ARG A 342 9.50 12.96 -20.66
N PRO A 343 10.47 12.13 -20.21
CA PRO A 343 11.33 12.46 -19.07
C PRO A 343 12.35 13.51 -19.51
N LYS A 344 11.97 14.77 -19.43
CA LYS A 344 12.82 15.97 -19.36
C LYS A 344 11.88 17.17 -19.26
N PHE A 345 11.76 17.70 -18.05
CA PHE A 345 11.06 18.94 -17.69
C PHE A 345 9.52 18.89 -17.76
N ILE A 346 8.88 19.12 -16.62
CA ILE A 346 7.48 19.55 -16.56
C ILE A 346 7.50 21.08 -16.69
N SER A 347 7.04 21.60 -17.83
CA SER A 347 6.83 23.03 -18.01
C SER A 347 5.43 23.38 -17.49
N LEU A 348 5.34 24.18 -16.42
CA LEU A 348 4.07 24.86 -16.10
C LEU A 348 4.22 26.31 -16.55
N HIS A 349 3.35 26.74 -17.46
CA HIS A 349 3.32 28.14 -17.89
C HIS A 349 2.73 29.00 -16.78
N MET A 350 3.59 29.83 -16.19
CA MET A 350 3.20 30.92 -15.29
C MET A 350 3.21 32.21 -16.11
N ASP A 351 2.03 32.75 -16.41
CA ASP A 351 1.94 34.08 -17.04
C ASP A 351 2.30 35.14 -15.99
N THR A 352 3.56 35.57 -15.99
CA THR A 352 3.98 36.77 -15.25
C THR A 352 3.62 37.98 -16.09
N ALA A 353 2.53 38.66 -15.72
CA ALA A 353 2.24 39.98 -16.28
C ALA A 353 3.41 40.92 -15.93
N GLN A 354 4.08 41.41 -17.00
CA GLN A 354 5.21 42.35 -17.06
C GLN A 354 6.63 41.76 -16.98
N THR A 355 7.05 41.13 -18.08
CA THR A 355 8.11 41.62 -18.99
C THR A 355 8.25 40.58 -20.10
N GLY A 356 8.30 41.02 -21.36
CA GLY A 356 8.21 40.16 -22.55
C GLY A 356 9.41 39.27 -22.79
N GLU A 357 9.67 38.31 -21.90
CA GLU A 357 10.58 37.20 -22.14
C GLU A 357 9.87 35.87 -21.87
N VAL A 358 9.76 35.06 -22.92
CA VAL A 358 9.29 33.67 -22.87
C VAL A 358 10.30 32.88 -22.06
N GLY A 359 9.99 32.62 -20.78
CA GLY A 359 10.90 31.93 -19.87
C GLY A 359 10.33 30.62 -19.36
N GLU A 360 10.78 29.50 -19.96
CA GLU A 360 10.83 28.18 -19.31
C GLU A 360 11.38 28.31 -17.88
N LEU A 361 10.96 27.45 -16.94
CA LEU A 361 11.70 26.99 -15.74
C LEU A 361 10.74 26.73 -14.56
N ILE A 362 10.49 25.45 -14.30
CA ILE A 362 10.11 24.94 -12.98
C ILE A 362 11.07 23.80 -12.65
N SER A 363 11.74 23.92 -11.51
CA SER A 363 12.55 22.84 -10.95
C SER A 363 11.66 22.01 -10.03
N GLN A 364 11.59 20.70 -10.29
CA GLN A 364 10.99 19.75 -9.37
C GLN A 364 12.03 19.37 -8.32
N HIS A 365 11.64 19.34 -7.05
CA HIS A 365 12.27 18.47 -6.06
C HIS A 365 11.29 17.34 -5.80
N VAL A 366 11.49 16.24 -6.53
CA VAL A 366 10.79 14.99 -6.25
C VAL A 366 11.48 14.39 -5.04
N PHE A 367 10.76 14.20 -3.94
CA PHE A 367 11.19 13.31 -2.86
C PHE A 367 11.03 11.86 -3.33
N GLN A 368 11.83 11.48 -4.33
CA GLN A 368 12.15 10.10 -4.65
C GLN A 368 13.67 10.02 -4.57
N LYS A 369 14.18 9.68 -3.38
CA LYS A 369 15.52 9.11 -3.32
C LYS A 369 15.50 7.88 -4.24
N SER A 370 16.39 7.91 -5.22
CA SER A 370 16.60 6.86 -6.18
C SER A 370 16.90 5.56 -5.43
N ILE A 371 16.17 4.48 -5.76
CA ILE A 371 16.53 3.11 -5.40
C ILE A 371 17.68 2.67 -6.30
#